data_AF-A0A964I8A9-F1
#
_entry.id   AF-A0A964I8A9-F1
#
_cell.length_a   1.000
_cell.length_b   1.000
_cell.length_c   1.000
_cell.angle_alpha   90.00
_cell.angle_beta   90.00
_cell.angle_gamma   90.00
#
_symmetry.space_group_name_H-M   'P 1'
#
loop_
_entity.id
_entity.type
_entity.pdbx_description
1 polymer ?
#
loop_
_entity_poly.entity_id
_entity_poly.type
_entity_poly.pdbx_seq_one_letter_code
_entity_poly.pdbx_strand_id
1 'polypeptide(L)'
;RRVDGLARDRARMEAILSSMIEGVLVIDEQGRLQLVNNAARRILKLEQSAINHSYVEAIRHPGIVEHLGRALAGGETSAFELSVTRDTTRTLVAQVAPVVSAGRGAVLVMHDITELRKADLIRRDFVANVSHELRTPLTAIKGYAEALLDDPDDADAHGRFVEIIHRHATRMERLVKDLLRLARLDAGQETVEMAPCDINALVRGIAGDFEATAVGKQQTIAVTVTPEAAMLNTDAAKLHDIVRNLVENAVNYTPAGGAIDVVAMVVAGRFRLSVGDTGHGIAPDDLGRVFERFYRVDKSRARPGGTGLGLSIVKHLVQVLEGEVIVENQAAGGALFTVSLPLRQSAAER
;
A
#
# COMPACT_ATOMS: atom_id res chain seq x y z
N ARG A 1 -33.36 -45.14 10.61
CA ARG A 1 -31.94 -45.34 10.21
C ARG A 1 -31.60 -44.73 8.85
N ARG A 2 -32.23 -45.11 7.72
CA ARG A 2 -31.90 -44.57 6.37
C ARG A 2 -32.40 -43.12 6.16
N VAL A 3 -33.58 -42.79 6.68
CA VAL A 3 -34.15 -41.42 6.67
C VAL A 3 -33.34 -40.46 7.56
N ASP A 4 -32.87 -40.94 8.72
CA ASP A 4 -32.02 -40.15 9.63
C ASP A 4 -30.63 -39.85 9.05
N GLY A 5 -30.15 -40.67 8.11
CA GLY A 5 -28.90 -40.45 7.38
C GLY A 5 -29.05 -39.35 6.33
N LEU A 6 -30.10 -39.43 5.50
CA LEU A 6 -30.40 -38.41 4.46
C LEU A 6 -30.68 -37.03 5.05
N ALA A 7 -31.41 -36.96 6.17
CA ALA A 7 -31.66 -35.69 6.87
C ALA A 7 -30.35 -35.09 7.43
N ARG A 8 -29.44 -35.93 7.94
CA ARG A 8 -28.13 -35.50 8.42
C ARG A 8 -27.22 -35.01 7.29
N ASP A 9 -27.19 -35.71 6.16
CA ASP A 9 -26.38 -35.31 5.01
C ASP A 9 -26.86 -33.99 4.41
N ARG A 10 -28.19 -33.80 4.33
CA ARG A 10 -28.79 -32.54 3.88
C ARG A 10 -28.46 -31.38 4.83
N ALA A 11 -28.65 -31.57 6.13
CA ALA A 11 -28.33 -30.55 7.13
C ALA A 11 -26.84 -30.17 7.10
N ARG A 12 -25.96 -31.15 6.88
CA ARG A 12 -24.51 -30.92 6.76
C ARG A 12 -24.16 -30.13 5.49
N MET A 13 -24.79 -30.45 4.36
CA MET A 13 -24.60 -29.73 3.10
C MET A 13 -25.07 -28.27 3.21
N GLU A 14 -26.25 -28.04 3.79
CA GLU A 14 -26.80 -26.71 4.03
C GLU A 14 -25.90 -25.90 4.97
N ALA A 15 -25.39 -26.52 6.05
CA ALA A 15 -24.46 -25.89 6.96
C ALA A 15 -23.17 -25.44 6.24
N ILE A 16 -22.56 -26.33 5.44
CA ILE A 16 -21.36 -26.00 4.66
C ILE A 16 -21.64 -24.81 3.74
N LEU A 17 -22.66 -24.91 2.88
CA LEU A 17 -22.98 -23.88 1.89
C LEU A 17 -23.33 -22.53 2.53
N SER A 18 -24.00 -22.53 3.70
CA SER A 18 -24.35 -21.32 4.43
C SER A 18 -23.14 -20.60 5.03
N SER A 19 -22.06 -21.33 5.33
CA SER A 19 -20.82 -20.82 5.92
C SER A 19 -19.77 -20.42 4.87
N MET A 20 -19.94 -20.83 3.61
CA MET A 20 -19.04 -20.47 2.53
C MET A 20 -19.01 -18.96 2.29
N ILE A 21 -17.82 -18.45 2.01
CA ILE A 21 -17.59 -17.04 1.66
C ILE A 21 -17.97 -16.82 0.20
N GLU A 22 -17.74 -17.82 -0.64
CA GLU A 22 -18.08 -17.85 -2.06
C GLU A 22 -19.59 -17.85 -2.28
N GLY A 23 -20.06 -17.07 -3.26
CA GLY A 23 -21.44 -17.10 -3.67
C GLY A 23 -21.73 -18.33 -4.52
N VAL A 24 -22.65 -19.19 -4.08
CA VAL A 24 -23.06 -20.39 -4.82
C VAL A 24 -24.55 -20.32 -5.13
N LEU A 25 -24.88 -20.54 -6.40
CA LEU A 25 -26.24 -20.59 -6.93
C LEU A 25 -26.39 -21.78 -7.87
N VAL A 26 -27.48 -22.54 -7.75
CA VAL A 26 -27.77 -23.71 -8.58
C VAL A 26 -29.11 -23.53 -9.25
N ILE A 27 -29.17 -23.83 -10.55
CA ILE A 27 -30.41 -23.90 -11.34
C ILE A 27 -30.66 -25.32 -11.87
N ASP A 28 -31.93 -25.66 -12.01
CA ASP A 28 -32.36 -26.89 -12.70
C ASP A 28 -32.37 -26.71 -14.23
N GLU A 29 -32.80 -27.76 -14.93
CA GLU A 29 -32.87 -27.82 -16.39
C GLU A 29 -33.94 -26.88 -17.00
N GLN A 30 -34.92 -26.44 -16.19
CA GLN A 30 -35.89 -25.44 -16.58
C GLN A 30 -35.41 -24.01 -16.29
N GLY A 31 -34.20 -23.84 -15.75
CA GLY A 31 -33.66 -22.54 -15.38
C GLY A 31 -34.29 -21.96 -14.11
N ARG A 32 -34.79 -22.80 -13.20
CA ARG A 32 -35.31 -22.33 -11.92
C ARG A 32 -34.27 -22.45 -10.83
N LEU A 33 -34.23 -21.47 -9.93
CA LEU A 33 -33.31 -21.43 -8.80
C LEU A 33 -33.62 -22.53 -7.79
N GLN A 34 -32.73 -23.51 -7.64
CA GLN A 34 -32.85 -24.61 -6.69
C GLN A 34 -32.14 -24.33 -5.37
N LEU A 35 -30.98 -23.66 -5.45
CA LEU A 35 -30.17 -23.34 -4.28
C LEU A 35 -29.52 -21.96 -4.44
N VAL A 36 -29.54 -21.17 -3.37
CA VAL A 36 -28.79 -19.91 -3.28
C VAL A 36 -28.28 -19.76 -1.86
N ASN A 37 -26.96 -19.76 -1.68
CA ASN A 37 -26.36 -19.58 -0.37
C ASN A 37 -26.36 -18.11 0.09
N ASN A 38 -25.98 -17.87 1.36
CA ASN A 38 -26.00 -16.54 1.96
C ASN A 38 -25.08 -15.54 1.25
N ALA A 39 -23.91 -15.98 0.78
CA ALA A 39 -22.99 -15.14 0.03
C ALA A 39 -23.57 -14.72 -1.32
N ALA A 40 -24.14 -15.65 -2.10
CA ALA A 40 -24.78 -15.34 -3.39
C ALA A 40 -25.97 -14.39 -3.22
N ARG A 41 -26.77 -14.56 -2.15
CA ARG A 41 -27.87 -13.63 -1.83
C ARG A 41 -27.37 -12.21 -1.59
N ARG A 42 -26.28 -12.03 -0.84
CA ARG A 42 -25.68 -10.71 -0.60
C ARG A 42 -25.09 -10.10 -1.87
N ILE A 43 -24.34 -10.89 -2.64
CA ILE A 43 -23.69 -10.44 -3.88
C ILE A 43 -24.72 -10.00 -4.92
N LEU A 44 -25.73 -10.84 -5.17
CA LEU A 44 -26.74 -10.62 -6.21
C LEU A 44 -27.98 -9.86 -5.71
N LYS A 45 -28.03 -9.52 -4.41
CA LYS A 45 -29.16 -8.87 -3.73
C LYS A 45 -30.49 -9.59 -3.97
N LEU A 46 -30.47 -10.92 -3.86
CA LEU A 46 -31.62 -11.79 -4.11
C LEU A 46 -32.52 -11.89 -2.89
N GLU A 47 -33.84 -11.83 -3.11
CA GLU A 47 -34.86 -12.06 -2.09
C GLU A 47 -34.91 -13.54 -1.65
N GLN A 48 -35.43 -13.79 -0.45
CA GLN A 48 -35.55 -15.13 0.09
C GLN A 48 -36.54 -16.00 -0.70
N SER A 49 -37.56 -15.35 -1.28
CA SER A 49 -38.58 -15.88 -2.20
C SER A 49 -38.04 -16.33 -3.56
N ALA A 50 -36.80 -16.00 -3.93
CA ALA A 50 -36.27 -16.24 -5.27
C ALA A 50 -36.13 -17.74 -5.64
N ILE A 51 -36.21 -18.66 -4.68
CA ILE A 51 -36.20 -20.10 -4.97
C ILE A 51 -37.41 -20.48 -5.84
N ASN A 52 -37.22 -21.44 -6.75
CA ASN A 52 -38.17 -21.90 -7.77
C ASN A 52 -38.61 -20.85 -8.82
N HIS A 53 -38.06 -19.64 -8.78
CA HIS A 53 -38.27 -18.62 -9.82
C HIS A 53 -37.22 -18.74 -10.92
N SER A 54 -37.54 -18.18 -12.09
CA SER A 54 -36.63 -18.13 -13.24
C SER A 54 -35.37 -17.32 -12.89
N TYR A 55 -34.19 -17.86 -13.21
CA TYR A 55 -32.94 -17.13 -13.00
C TYR A 55 -32.87 -15.83 -13.81
N VAL A 56 -33.56 -15.77 -14.95
CA VAL A 56 -33.63 -14.59 -15.83
C VAL A 56 -34.36 -13.42 -15.15
N GLU A 57 -35.36 -13.72 -14.33
CA GLU A 57 -36.14 -12.72 -13.60
C GLU A 57 -35.44 -12.28 -12.32
N ALA A 58 -34.80 -13.24 -11.65
CA ALA A 58 -34.16 -13.01 -10.36
C ALA A 58 -32.80 -12.30 -10.48
N ILE A 59 -31.99 -12.62 -11.50
CA ILE A 59 -30.60 -12.15 -11.61
C ILE A 59 -30.52 -10.94 -12.53
N ARG A 60 -30.21 -9.76 -11.97
CA ARG A 60 -30.03 -8.50 -12.71
C ARG A 60 -28.59 -8.30 -13.21
N HIS A 61 -28.00 -9.32 -13.82
CA HIS A 61 -26.65 -9.24 -14.40
C HIS A 61 -26.61 -9.97 -15.75
N PRO A 62 -26.61 -9.23 -16.89
CA PRO A 62 -26.68 -9.83 -18.22
C PRO A 62 -25.62 -10.91 -18.48
N GLY A 63 -24.38 -10.66 -18.04
CA GLY A 63 -23.30 -11.65 -18.18
C GLY A 63 -23.56 -12.96 -17.44
N ILE A 64 -24.23 -12.94 -16.28
CA ILE A 64 -24.57 -14.18 -15.56
C ILE A 64 -25.68 -14.92 -16.30
N VAL A 65 -26.71 -14.18 -16.73
CA VAL A 65 -27.86 -14.73 -17.43
C VAL A 65 -27.42 -15.44 -18.73
N GLU A 66 -26.50 -14.83 -19.46
CA GLU A 66 -25.94 -15.37 -20.69
C GLU A 66 -25.14 -16.66 -20.45
N HIS A 67 -24.23 -16.67 -19.47
CA HIS A 67 -23.40 -17.85 -19.18
C HIS A 67 -24.22 -19.02 -18.61
N LEU A 68 -25.23 -18.75 -17.77
CA LEU A 68 -26.17 -19.77 -17.31
C LEU A 68 -26.97 -20.37 -18.47
N GLY A 69 -27.45 -19.54 -19.40
CA GLY A 69 -28.15 -20.01 -20.60
C GLY A 69 -27.26 -20.88 -21.49
N ARG A 70 -26.00 -20.48 -21.70
CA ARG A 70 -25.02 -21.29 -22.45
C ARG A 70 -24.74 -22.64 -21.79
N ALA A 71 -24.58 -22.67 -20.47
CA ALA A 71 -24.37 -23.92 -19.73
C ALA A 71 -25.57 -24.88 -19.84
N LEU A 72 -26.80 -24.36 -19.73
CA LEU A 72 -28.02 -25.16 -19.91
C LEU A 72 -28.14 -25.74 -21.33
N ALA A 73 -27.69 -24.98 -22.34
CA ALA A 73 -27.64 -25.45 -23.72
C ALA A 73 -26.53 -26.50 -23.99
N GLY A 74 -25.72 -26.84 -22.98
CA GLY A 74 -24.61 -27.78 -23.10
C GLY A 74 -23.35 -27.18 -23.72
N GLY A 75 -23.25 -25.85 -23.79
CA GLY A 75 -22.06 -25.15 -24.25
C GLY A 75 -20.95 -25.10 -23.20
N GLU A 76 -19.71 -24.95 -23.65
CA GLU A 76 -18.60 -24.63 -22.76
C GLU A 76 -18.78 -23.25 -22.14
N THR A 77 -18.41 -23.14 -20.86
CA THR A 77 -18.42 -21.89 -20.10
C THR A 77 -17.05 -21.67 -19.49
N SER A 78 -16.61 -20.41 -19.50
CA SER A 78 -15.36 -19.98 -18.88
C SER A 78 -15.66 -19.05 -17.71
N ALA A 79 -14.66 -18.85 -16.85
CA ALA A 79 -14.72 -17.81 -15.85
C ALA A 79 -14.81 -16.42 -16.52
N PHE A 80 -15.54 -15.50 -15.90
CA PHE A 80 -15.69 -14.12 -16.37
C PHE A 80 -15.73 -13.15 -15.19
N GLU A 81 -15.22 -11.94 -15.40
CA GLU A 81 -15.28 -10.88 -14.40
C GLU A 81 -16.70 -10.27 -14.36
N LEU A 82 -17.21 -10.10 -13.14
CA LEU A 82 -18.47 -9.44 -12.87
C LEU A 82 -18.22 -7.97 -12.49
N SER A 83 -18.61 -7.07 -13.37
CA SER A 83 -18.68 -5.64 -13.04
C SER A 83 -19.95 -5.37 -12.23
N VAL A 84 -19.85 -5.41 -10.90
CA VAL A 84 -20.97 -5.10 -10.02
C VAL A 84 -21.33 -3.62 -10.22
N THR A 85 -22.42 -3.37 -10.94
CA THR A 85 -22.78 -2.06 -11.53
C THR A 85 -23.05 -0.95 -10.51
N ARG A 86 -23.00 -1.25 -9.21
CA ARG A 86 -23.23 -0.31 -8.09
C ARG A 86 -22.14 -0.34 -7.01
N ASP A 87 -21.12 -1.19 -7.16
CA ASP A 87 -19.99 -1.26 -6.23
C ASP A 87 -18.71 -1.45 -7.03
N THR A 88 -18.11 -0.33 -7.47
CA THR A 88 -16.84 -0.31 -8.20
C THR A 88 -15.64 -0.72 -7.34
N THR A 89 -15.85 -0.90 -6.03
CA THR A 89 -14.77 -1.25 -5.10
C THR A 89 -14.55 -2.76 -5.01
N ARG A 90 -15.45 -3.57 -5.57
CA ARG A 90 -15.35 -5.03 -5.56
C ARG A 90 -15.10 -5.61 -6.95
N THR A 91 -14.20 -6.58 -7.01
CA THR A 91 -13.95 -7.38 -8.20
C THR A 91 -14.36 -8.81 -7.90
N LEU A 92 -15.36 -9.31 -8.64
CA LEU A 92 -15.82 -10.68 -8.53
C LEU A 92 -15.50 -11.44 -9.81
N VAL A 93 -15.10 -12.70 -9.67
CA VAL A 93 -15.02 -13.64 -10.78
C VAL A 93 -16.15 -14.64 -10.63
N ALA A 94 -16.96 -14.79 -11.67
CA ALA A 94 -17.98 -15.81 -11.77
C ALA A 94 -17.51 -16.96 -12.66
N GLN A 95 -17.83 -18.17 -12.25
CA GLN A 95 -17.69 -19.36 -13.07
C GLN A 95 -19.03 -20.10 -13.08
N VAL A 96 -19.49 -20.44 -14.28
CA VAL A 96 -20.62 -21.32 -14.46
C VAL A 96 -20.10 -22.70 -14.84
N ALA A 97 -20.72 -23.75 -14.34
CA ALA A 97 -20.47 -25.11 -14.77
C ALA A 97 -21.79 -25.87 -14.92
N PRO A 98 -21.96 -26.71 -15.96
CA PRO A 98 -23.13 -27.57 -16.07
C PRO A 98 -23.12 -28.64 -14.97
N VAL A 99 -24.28 -28.92 -14.40
CA VAL A 99 -24.48 -30.03 -13.46
C VAL A 99 -25.17 -31.15 -14.22
N VAL A 100 -24.50 -32.31 -14.32
CA VAL A 100 -24.98 -33.46 -15.10
C VAL A 100 -25.65 -34.52 -14.21
N SER A 101 -25.43 -34.47 -12.90
CA SER A 101 -25.99 -35.43 -11.94
C SER A 101 -27.45 -35.10 -11.59
N ALA A 102 -28.38 -35.94 -12.02
CA ALA A 102 -29.84 -35.92 -11.75
C ALA A 102 -30.70 -34.91 -12.55
N GLY A 103 -30.20 -34.38 -13.66
CA GLY A 103 -30.88 -33.44 -14.57
C GLY A 103 -29.87 -32.47 -15.19
N ARG A 104 -30.16 -31.84 -16.33
CA ARG A 104 -29.25 -30.86 -16.97
C ARG A 104 -29.35 -29.49 -16.29
N GLY A 105 -28.72 -29.31 -15.13
CA GLY A 105 -28.70 -28.01 -14.43
C GLY A 105 -27.44 -27.19 -14.71
N ALA A 106 -27.29 -26.08 -13.99
CA ALA A 106 -26.04 -25.34 -13.94
C ALA A 106 -25.76 -24.80 -12.53
N VAL A 107 -24.48 -24.74 -12.16
CA VAL A 107 -24.00 -24.09 -10.94
C VAL A 107 -23.24 -22.83 -11.32
N LEU A 108 -23.55 -21.74 -10.63
CA LEU A 108 -22.79 -20.50 -10.63
C LEU A 108 -22.03 -20.41 -9.32
N VAL A 109 -20.72 -20.21 -9.41
CA VAL A 109 -19.85 -19.91 -8.29
C VAL A 109 -19.26 -18.52 -8.50
N MET A 110 -19.30 -17.68 -7.47
CA MET A 110 -18.76 -16.32 -7.47
C MET A 110 -17.70 -16.20 -6.38
N HIS A 111 -16.52 -15.75 -6.78
CA HIS A 111 -15.38 -15.53 -5.91
C HIS A 111 -15.08 -14.04 -5.82
N ASP A 112 -14.93 -13.54 -4.60
CA ASP A 112 -14.46 -12.17 -4.37
C ASP A 112 -12.94 -12.14 -4.47
N ILE A 113 -12.44 -11.59 -5.57
CA ILE A 113 -11.01 -11.45 -5.86
C ILE A 113 -10.55 -10.01 -5.66
N THR A 114 -11.31 -9.17 -4.95
CA THR A 114 -11.03 -7.74 -4.79
C THR A 114 -9.62 -7.49 -4.27
N GLU A 115 -9.24 -8.15 -3.18
CA GLU A 115 -7.91 -7.96 -2.59
C GLU A 115 -6.79 -8.53 -3.47
N LEU A 116 -7.04 -9.65 -4.14
CA LEU A 116 -6.10 -10.21 -5.13
C LEU A 116 -5.89 -9.24 -6.30
N ARG A 117 -6.96 -8.62 -6.80
CA ARG A 117 -6.92 -7.67 -7.91
C ARG A 117 -6.21 -6.39 -7.50
N LYS A 118 -6.51 -5.85 -6.32
CA LYS A 118 -5.78 -4.69 -5.74
C LYS A 118 -4.29 -5.00 -5.60
N ALA A 119 -3.93 -6.17 -5.08
CA ALA A 119 -2.53 -6.58 -4.96
C ALA A 119 -1.83 -6.69 -6.33
N ASP A 120 -2.48 -7.27 -7.35
CA ASP A 120 -1.93 -7.33 -8.71
C ASP A 120 -1.76 -5.94 -9.34
N LEU A 121 -2.74 -5.04 -9.15
CA LEU A 121 -2.63 -3.65 -9.60
C LEU A 121 -1.47 -2.92 -8.94
N ILE A 122 -1.36 -2.97 -7.61
CA ILE A 122 -0.25 -2.39 -6.85
C ILE A 122 1.10 -2.94 -7.36
N ARG A 123 1.19 -4.25 -7.62
CA ARG A 123 2.40 -4.88 -8.14
C ARG A 123 2.75 -4.39 -9.55
N ARG A 124 1.77 -4.27 -10.44
CA ARG A 124 1.99 -3.77 -11.81
C ARG A 124 2.42 -2.31 -11.80
N ASP A 125 1.74 -1.47 -11.02
CA ASP A 125 2.05 -0.06 -10.86
C ASP A 125 3.45 0.12 -10.26
N PHE A 126 3.82 -0.70 -9.29
CA PHE A 126 5.17 -0.74 -8.74
C PHE A 126 6.22 -1.03 -9.82
N VAL A 127 6.05 -2.08 -10.63
CA VAL A 127 7.00 -2.43 -11.70
C VAL A 127 7.11 -1.32 -12.74
N ALA A 128 5.97 -0.73 -13.14
CA ALA A 128 5.94 0.38 -14.08
C ALA A 128 6.69 1.61 -13.51
N ASN A 129 6.41 1.98 -12.26
CA ASN A 129 7.02 3.15 -11.61
C ASN A 129 8.52 2.97 -11.39
N VAL A 130 8.97 1.79 -10.94
CA VAL A 130 10.40 1.43 -10.85
C VAL A 130 11.07 1.64 -12.20
N SER A 131 10.46 1.10 -13.27
CA SER A 131 11.01 1.20 -14.63
C SER A 131 11.15 2.65 -15.09
N HIS A 132 10.16 3.50 -14.79
CA HIS A 132 10.18 4.92 -15.14
C HIS A 132 11.22 5.72 -14.32
N GLU A 133 11.33 5.46 -13.02
CA GLU A 133 12.27 6.15 -12.12
C GLU A 133 13.73 5.73 -12.37
N LEU A 134 13.98 4.51 -12.86
CA LEU A 134 15.32 4.07 -13.28
C LEU A 134 15.70 4.57 -14.68
N ARG A 135 14.77 4.55 -15.64
CA ARG A 135 15.07 4.95 -17.04
C ARG A 135 15.57 6.38 -17.13
N THR A 136 15.01 7.27 -16.32
CA THR A 136 15.29 8.72 -16.38
C THR A 136 16.73 9.10 -16.02
N PRO A 137 17.25 8.75 -14.82
CA PRO A 137 18.65 8.99 -14.52
C PRO A 137 19.58 8.22 -15.46
N LEU A 138 19.20 7.01 -15.91
CA LEU A 138 20.00 6.24 -16.86
C LEU A 138 20.14 6.95 -18.22
N THR A 139 19.05 7.50 -18.76
CA THR A 139 19.07 8.28 -20.01
C THR A 139 19.91 9.54 -19.85
N ALA A 140 19.83 10.23 -18.70
CA ALA A 140 20.66 11.41 -18.43
C ALA A 140 22.16 11.04 -18.36
N ILE A 141 22.51 10.00 -17.59
CA ILE A 141 23.88 9.49 -17.50
C ILE A 141 24.43 9.16 -18.88
N LYS A 142 23.66 8.41 -19.68
CA LYS A 142 24.05 8.02 -21.03
C LYS A 142 24.26 9.25 -21.92
N GLY A 143 23.32 10.19 -21.96
CA GLY A 143 23.42 11.36 -22.83
C GLY A 143 24.58 12.29 -22.46
N TYR A 144 24.84 12.51 -21.17
CA TYR A 144 26.00 13.29 -20.74
C TYR A 144 27.32 12.55 -20.95
N ALA A 145 27.35 11.22 -20.81
CA ALA A 145 28.53 10.43 -21.15
C ALA A 145 28.81 10.44 -22.67
N GLU A 146 27.78 10.40 -23.51
CA GLU A 146 27.90 10.58 -24.97
C GLU A 146 28.44 11.98 -25.31
N ALA A 147 27.92 13.03 -24.68
CA ALA A 147 28.43 14.40 -24.87
C ALA A 147 29.91 14.56 -24.48
N LEU A 148 30.37 13.88 -23.40
CA LEU A 148 31.78 13.84 -23.00
C LEU A 148 32.67 13.10 -24.01
N LEU A 149 32.12 12.12 -24.75
CA LEU A 149 32.85 11.37 -25.76
C LEU A 149 32.95 12.13 -27.10
N ASP A 150 31.94 12.93 -27.42
CA ASP A 150 31.85 13.67 -28.68
C ASP A 150 32.71 14.95 -28.71
N ASP A 151 32.89 15.64 -27.57
CA ASP A 151 33.69 16.87 -27.47
C ASP A 151 34.64 16.86 -26.26
N PRO A 152 35.81 16.19 -26.37
CA PRO A 152 36.73 15.98 -25.25
C PRO A 152 37.52 17.23 -24.83
N ASP A 153 37.45 18.33 -25.58
CA ASP A 153 38.31 19.51 -25.38
C ASP A 153 37.61 20.65 -24.59
N ASP A 154 36.30 20.56 -24.31
CA ASP A 154 35.58 21.55 -23.48
C ASP A 154 35.67 21.21 -21.97
N ALA A 155 36.75 21.69 -21.35
CA ALA A 155 37.03 21.47 -19.93
C ALA A 155 35.95 22.02 -18.97
N ASP A 156 35.27 23.12 -19.33
CA ASP A 156 34.22 23.73 -18.50
C ASP A 156 32.91 22.93 -18.58
N ALA A 157 32.56 22.41 -19.76
CA ALA A 157 31.43 21.50 -19.90
C ALA A 157 31.67 20.14 -19.25
N HIS A 158 32.91 19.64 -19.32
CA HIS A 158 33.32 18.36 -18.72
C HIS A 158 33.02 18.27 -17.23
N GLY A 159 33.46 19.26 -16.45
CA GLY A 159 33.24 19.28 -15.00
C GLY A 159 31.75 19.21 -14.66
N ARG A 160 30.93 19.98 -15.37
CA ARG A 160 29.47 19.97 -15.20
C ARG A 160 28.83 18.64 -15.58
N PHE A 161 29.23 18.04 -16.70
CA PHE A 161 28.65 16.76 -17.13
C PHE A 161 29.01 15.62 -16.16
N VAL A 162 30.26 15.58 -15.68
CA VAL A 162 30.69 14.61 -14.66
C VAL A 162 29.89 14.78 -13.37
N GLU A 163 29.66 16.02 -12.91
CA GLU A 163 28.84 16.30 -11.74
C GLU A 163 27.39 15.82 -11.93
N ILE A 164 26.81 16.04 -13.11
CA ILE A 164 25.45 15.59 -13.42
C ILE A 164 25.37 14.06 -13.45
N ILE A 165 26.35 13.38 -14.07
CA ILE A 165 26.45 11.91 -14.09
C ILE A 165 26.53 11.38 -12.67
N HIS A 166 27.45 11.91 -11.85
CA HIS A 166 27.64 11.50 -10.46
C HIS A 166 26.36 11.66 -9.63
N ARG A 167 25.66 12.80 -9.78
CA ARG A 167 24.39 13.06 -9.10
C ARG A 167 23.31 12.05 -9.49
N HIS A 168 23.19 11.71 -10.76
CA HIS A 168 22.23 10.71 -11.23
C HIS A 168 22.59 9.28 -10.79
N ALA A 169 23.88 8.93 -10.78
CA ALA A 169 24.36 7.64 -10.30
C ALA A 169 24.07 7.46 -8.80
N THR A 170 24.37 8.48 -7.98
CA THR A 170 24.06 8.50 -6.54
C THR A 170 22.55 8.36 -6.29
N ARG A 171 21.72 9.03 -7.11
CA ARG A 171 20.26 8.88 -7.04
C ARG A 171 19.81 7.45 -7.37
N MET A 172 20.41 6.80 -8.37
CA MET A 172 20.09 5.41 -8.72
C MET A 172 20.50 4.44 -7.60
N GLU A 173 21.67 4.64 -6.98
CA GLU A 173 22.10 3.82 -5.85
C GLU A 173 21.09 3.85 -4.70
N ARG A 174 20.63 5.06 -4.33
CA ARG A 174 19.59 5.22 -3.31
C ARG A 174 18.27 4.53 -3.71
N LEU A 175 17.84 4.69 -4.96
CA LEU A 175 16.64 4.01 -5.49
C LEU A 175 16.74 2.49 -5.35
N VAL A 176 17.87 1.90 -5.73
CA VAL A 176 18.09 0.45 -5.63
C VAL A 176 18.09 0.00 -4.17
N LYS A 177 18.74 0.75 -3.28
CA LYS A 177 18.75 0.45 -1.84
C LYS A 177 17.34 0.48 -1.23
N ASP A 178 16.55 1.50 -1.56
CA ASP A 178 15.16 1.64 -1.13
C ASP A 178 14.29 0.47 -1.63
N LEU A 179 14.50 0.03 -2.88
CA LEU A 179 13.78 -1.09 -3.48
C LEU A 179 14.10 -2.43 -2.84
N LEU A 180 15.38 -2.72 -2.62
CA LEU A 180 15.81 -3.94 -1.93
C LEU A 180 15.25 -3.99 -0.51
N ARG A 181 15.21 -2.83 0.16
CA ARG A 181 14.61 -2.72 1.49
C ARG A 181 13.11 -2.99 1.46
N LEU A 182 12.37 -2.37 0.55
CA LEU A 182 10.94 -2.62 0.39
C LEU A 182 10.64 -4.10 0.07
N ALA A 183 11.46 -4.74 -0.77
CA ALA A 183 11.30 -6.16 -1.07
C ALA A 183 11.47 -7.06 0.16
N ARG A 184 12.43 -6.75 1.05
CA ARG A 184 12.63 -7.48 2.32
C ARG A 184 11.46 -7.25 3.28
N LEU A 185 10.99 -6.02 3.35
CA LEU A 185 9.84 -5.61 4.16
C LEU A 185 8.56 -6.33 3.72
N ASP A 186 8.30 -6.42 2.41
CA ASP A 186 7.15 -7.14 1.83
C ASP A 186 7.23 -8.65 2.03
N ALA A 187 8.44 -9.21 2.01
CA ALA A 187 8.66 -10.64 2.25
C ALA A 187 8.54 -11.02 3.73
N GLY A 188 8.30 -10.07 4.63
CA GLY A 188 8.30 -10.31 6.08
C GLY A 188 9.65 -10.78 6.62
N GLN A 189 10.74 -10.48 5.89
CA GLN A 189 12.10 -10.91 6.22
C GLN A 189 12.84 -9.90 7.10
N GLU A 190 12.19 -8.80 7.46
CA GLU A 190 12.75 -7.78 8.32
C GLU A 190 12.64 -8.22 9.79
N THR A 191 13.77 -8.55 10.40
CA THR A 191 13.85 -8.87 11.84
C THR A 191 13.82 -7.59 12.67
N VAL A 192 13.19 -7.62 13.84
CA VAL A 192 13.17 -6.49 14.79
C VAL A 192 14.14 -6.78 15.93
N GLU A 193 15.12 -5.91 16.12
CA GLU A 193 16.10 -6.03 17.19
C GLU A 193 15.83 -4.98 18.26
N MET A 194 15.09 -5.37 19.29
CA MET A 194 14.73 -4.46 20.39
C MET A 194 15.91 -4.26 21.34
N ALA A 195 16.35 -3.02 21.50
CA ALA A 195 17.38 -2.65 22.46
C ALA A 195 17.10 -1.28 23.09
N PRO A 196 17.65 -0.97 24.28
CA PRO A 196 17.62 0.39 24.82
C PRO A 196 18.26 1.38 23.83
N CYS A 197 17.52 2.41 23.47
CA CYS A 197 17.91 3.43 22.53
C CYS A 197 17.81 4.81 23.18
N ASP A 198 18.91 5.58 23.13
CA ASP A 198 18.92 6.99 23.47
C ASP A 198 18.31 7.79 22.32
N ILE A 199 17.06 8.21 22.51
CA ILE A 199 16.28 8.93 21.51
C ILE A 199 16.85 10.33 21.27
N ASN A 200 17.40 10.95 22.31
CA ASN A 200 17.98 12.28 22.21
C ASN A 200 19.24 12.25 21.33
N ALA A 201 20.14 11.30 21.58
CA ALA A 201 21.33 11.09 20.76
C ALA A 201 20.97 10.75 19.31
N LEU A 202 20.00 9.84 19.10
CA LEU A 202 19.56 9.43 17.77
C LEU A 202 18.99 10.59 16.96
N VAL A 203 18.03 11.34 17.53
CA VAL A 203 17.34 12.41 16.80
C VAL A 203 18.28 13.59 16.54
N ARG A 204 19.12 13.96 17.51
CA ARG A 204 20.10 15.05 17.33
C ARG A 204 21.19 14.69 16.32
N GLY A 205 21.67 13.45 16.32
CA GLY A 205 22.64 12.98 15.33
C GLY A 205 22.09 13.13 13.91
N ILE A 206 20.87 12.68 13.68
CA ILE A 206 20.22 12.78 12.36
C ILE A 206 19.96 14.26 11.99
N ALA A 207 19.50 15.09 12.93
CA ALA A 207 19.31 16.51 12.66
C ALA A 207 20.64 17.19 12.26
N GLY A 208 21.76 16.80 12.90
CA GLY A 208 23.11 17.26 12.57
C GLY A 208 23.55 16.90 11.16
N ASP A 209 23.21 15.70 10.67
CA ASP A 209 23.53 15.27 9.29
C ASP A 209 22.90 16.19 8.22
N PHE A 210 21.77 16.84 8.53
CA PHE A 210 21.09 17.76 7.62
C PHE A 210 21.39 19.25 7.88
N GLU A 211 22.12 19.58 8.94
CA GLU A 211 22.34 20.95 9.40
C GLU A 211 23.00 21.81 8.31
N ALA A 212 24.04 21.31 7.64
CA ALA A 212 24.72 22.05 6.56
C ALA A 212 23.77 22.36 5.38
N THR A 213 22.89 21.42 5.04
CA THR A 213 21.90 21.62 3.97
C THR A 213 20.83 22.63 4.38
N ALA A 214 20.35 22.54 5.62
CA ALA A 214 19.35 23.45 6.17
C ALA A 214 19.91 24.89 6.27
N VAL A 215 21.13 25.06 6.80
CA VAL A 215 21.82 26.36 6.87
C VAL A 215 22.03 26.96 5.48
N GLY A 216 22.40 26.14 4.49
CA GLY A 216 22.52 26.58 3.09
C GLY A 216 21.19 27.13 2.51
N LYS A 217 20.05 26.67 3.03
CA LYS A 217 18.70 27.18 2.70
C LYS A 217 18.19 28.22 3.70
N GLN A 218 18.99 28.67 4.66
CA GLN A 218 18.56 29.56 5.76
C GLN A 218 17.42 28.97 6.59
N GLN A 219 17.31 27.65 6.67
CA GLN A 219 16.31 26.94 7.47
C GLN A 219 16.83 26.72 8.90
N THR A 220 15.90 26.51 9.82
CA THR A 220 16.21 26.12 11.21
C THR A 220 15.66 24.74 11.52
N ILE A 221 16.43 23.93 12.26
CA ILE A 221 15.99 22.63 12.77
C ILE A 221 16.06 22.67 14.30
N ALA A 222 14.91 22.53 14.97
CA ALA A 222 14.84 22.45 16.41
C ALA A 222 14.50 21.02 16.87
N VAL A 223 15.19 20.54 17.90
CA VAL A 223 14.99 19.20 18.46
C VAL A 223 14.61 19.28 19.93
N THR A 224 13.42 18.75 20.24
CA THR A 224 12.89 18.65 21.60
C THR A 224 12.61 17.19 21.93
N VAL A 225 13.23 16.67 22.99
CA VAL A 225 12.97 15.32 23.51
C VAL A 225 12.62 15.44 24.98
N THR A 226 11.42 14.99 25.36
CA THR A 226 11.00 15.05 26.77
C THR A 226 11.74 13.99 27.60
N PRO A 227 11.93 14.21 28.91
CA PRO A 227 12.65 13.26 29.76
C PRO A 227 12.07 11.84 29.71
N GLU A 228 10.75 11.71 29.61
CA GLU A 228 10.04 10.42 29.55
C GLU A 228 10.28 9.67 28.23
N ALA A 229 10.66 10.39 27.18
CA ALA A 229 10.97 9.85 25.87
C ALA A 229 12.48 9.66 25.62
N ALA A 230 13.34 10.02 26.59
CA ALA A 230 14.79 10.01 26.40
C ALA A 230 15.36 8.61 26.12
N MET A 231 14.80 7.58 26.78
CA MET A 231 15.19 6.19 26.60
C MET A 231 13.99 5.35 26.20
N LEU A 232 14.11 4.63 25.09
CA LEU A 232 13.07 3.74 24.58
C LEU A 232 13.68 2.37 24.25
N ASN A 233 13.02 1.27 24.65
CA ASN A 233 13.37 -0.04 24.13
C ASN A 233 12.75 -0.19 22.73
N THR A 234 13.57 -0.13 21.69
CA THR A 234 13.15 -0.14 20.27
C THR A 234 14.28 -0.65 19.37
N ASP A 235 13.97 -0.91 18.10
CA ASP A 235 15.00 -1.10 17.07
C ASP A 235 15.54 0.26 16.63
N ALA A 236 16.77 0.56 17.06
CA ALA A 236 17.42 1.84 16.81
C ALA A 236 17.67 2.09 15.31
N ALA A 237 17.97 1.05 14.52
CA ALA A 237 18.22 1.18 13.09
C ALA A 237 16.94 1.56 12.34
N LYS A 238 15.81 0.91 12.67
CA LYS A 238 14.50 1.22 12.06
C LYS A 238 14.02 2.60 12.47
N LEU A 239 14.15 2.96 13.75
CA LEU A 239 13.78 4.30 14.21
C LEU A 239 14.64 5.38 13.56
N HIS A 240 15.95 5.13 13.42
CA HIS A 240 16.86 6.02 12.70
C HIS A 240 16.38 6.26 11.26
N ASP A 241 16.03 5.20 10.54
CA ASP A 241 15.55 5.35 9.17
C ASP A 241 14.20 6.06 9.07
N ILE A 242 13.29 5.87 10.04
CA ILE A 242 12.05 6.64 10.14
C ILE A 242 12.37 8.13 10.30
N VAL A 243 13.16 8.50 11.30
CA VAL A 243 13.50 9.89 11.60
C VAL A 243 14.23 10.53 10.42
N ARG A 244 15.23 9.85 9.84
CA ARG A 244 15.99 10.35 8.70
C ARG A 244 15.09 10.67 7.50
N ASN A 245 14.17 9.77 7.14
CA ASN A 245 13.27 10.01 6.01
C ASN A 245 12.31 11.18 6.26
N LEU A 246 11.80 11.34 7.48
CA LEU A 246 10.91 12.44 7.83
C LEU A 246 11.65 13.79 7.84
N VAL A 247 12.85 13.84 8.44
CA VAL A 247 13.69 15.05 8.46
C VAL A 247 14.17 15.42 7.06
N GLU A 248 14.60 14.45 6.25
CA GLU A 248 14.99 14.69 4.86
C GLU A 248 13.83 15.31 4.06
N ASN A 249 12.61 14.80 4.24
CA ASN A 249 11.44 15.38 3.60
C ASN A 249 11.20 16.81 4.08
N ALA A 250 11.23 17.07 5.38
CA ALA A 250 11.05 18.42 5.92
C ALA A 250 12.07 19.40 5.31
N VAL A 251 13.36 19.05 5.27
CA VAL A 251 14.43 19.88 4.69
C VAL A 251 14.23 20.12 3.19
N ASN A 252 13.71 19.14 2.46
CA ASN A 252 13.47 19.25 1.02
C ASN A 252 12.26 20.11 0.67
N TYR A 253 11.17 20.04 1.45
CA TYR A 253 9.90 20.68 1.13
C TYR A 253 9.67 22.02 1.85
N THR A 254 10.43 22.30 2.90
CA THR A 254 10.47 23.63 3.53
C THR A 254 11.14 24.62 2.58
N PRO A 255 10.58 25.82 2.35
CA PRO A 255 11.24 26.87 1.58
C PRO A 255 12.46 27.43 2.32
N ALA A 256 13.21 28.33 1.67
CA ALA A 256 14.29 29.04 2.33
C ALA A 256 13.75 29.93 3.46
N GLY A 257 14.47 30.03 4.59
CA GLY A 257 14.02 30.79 5.76
C GLY A 257 12.99 30.09 6.66
N GLY A 258 12.55 28.88 6.30
CA GLY A 258 11.54 28.14 7.07
C GLY A 258 12.08 27.41 8.30
N ALA A 259 11.18 26.82 9.08
CA ALA A 259 11.49 26.10 10.30
C ALA A 259 11.04 24.63 10.23
N ILE A 260 11.79 23.78 10.92
CA ILE A 260 11.56 22.35 11.05
C ILE A 260 11.67 22.00 12.54
N ASP A 261 10.63 21.38 13.08
CA ASP A 261 10.54 20.97 14.47
C ASP A 261 10.49 19.46 14.58
N VAL A 262 11.43 18.88 15.32
CA VAL A 262 11.44 17.46 15.66
C VAL A 262 11.17 17.30 17.15
N VAL A 263 10.03 16.70 17.48
CA VAL A 263 9.55 16.53 18.85
C VAL A 263 9.36 15.05 19.17
N ALA A 264 10.02 14.57 20.22
CA ALA A 264 9.83 13.23 20.77
C ALA A 264 9.31 13.31 22.20
N MET A 265 8.17 12.67 22.48
CA MET A 265 7.50 12.72 23.79
C MET A 265 6.72 11.44 24.06
N VAL A 266 6.36 11.20 25.32
CA VAL A 266 5.41 10.14 25.69
C VAL A 266 4.03 10.75 25.92
N VAL A 267 3.03 10.27 25.18
CA VAL A 267 1.63 10.73 25.29
C VAL A 267 0.72 9.52 25.44
N ALA A 268 -0.11 9.51 26.49
CA ALA A 268 -1.08 8.44 26.75
C ALA A 268 -0.48 7.02 26.70
N GLY A 269 0.73 6.85 27.25
CA GLY A 269 1.42 5.55 27.31
C GLY A 269 2.02 5.07 25.98
N ARG A 270 2.11 5.95 24.98
CA ARG A 270 2.77 5.69 23.69
C ARG A 270 3.92 6.66 23.46
N PHE A 271 4.98 6.18 22.81
CA PHE A 271 6.02 7.05 22.29
C PHE A 271 5.49 7.77 21.06
N ARG A 272 5.64 9.09 21.00
CA ARG A 272 5.23 9.93 19.88
C ARG A 272 6.42 10.73 19.37
N LEU A 273 6.75 10.52 18.11
CA LEU A 273 7.73 11.30 17.36
C LEU A 273 6.98 12.12 16.31
N SER A 274 7.14 13.43 16.34
CA SER A 274 6.55 14.34 15.37
C SER A 274 7.65 15.12 14.64
N VAL A 275 7.52 15.24 13.32
CA VAL A 275 8.36 16.10 12.48
C VAL A 275 7.43 17.07 11.76
N GLY A 276 7.49 18.33 12.18
CA GLY A 276 6.73 19.43 11.60
C GLY A 276 7.62 20.33 10.75
N ASP A 277 7.07 20.87 9.68
CA ASP A 277 7.70 21.89 8.85
C ASP A 277 6.79 23.09 8.60
N THR A 278 7.37 24.22 8.20
CA THR A 278 6.63 25.42 7.74
C THR A 278 6.60 25.52 6.22
N GLY A 279 6.49 24.37 5.54
CA GLY A 279 6.47 24.26 4.09
C GLY A 279 5.13 24.63 3.46
N HIS A 280 4.92 24.13 2.24
CA HIS A 280 3.72 24.38 1.45
C HIS A 280 2.51 23.52 1.91
N GLY A 281 2.74 22.60 2.84
CA GLY A 281 1.77 21.59 3.23
C GLY A 281 1.50 20.56 2.13
N ILE A 282 0.43 19.80 2.30
CA ILE A 282 -0.01 18.73 1.42
C ILE A 282 -1.45 19.01 1.02
N ALA A 283 -1.80 18.89 -0.27
CA ALA A 283 -3.19 19.09 -0.68
C ALA A 283 -4.12 18.07 0.03
N PRO A 284 -5.36 18.44 0.39
CA PRO A 284 -6.26 17.53 1.11
C PRO A 284 -6.44 16.16 0.44
N ASP A 285 -6.52 16.13 -0.89
CA ASP A 285 -6.66 14.91 -1.68
C ASP A 285 -5.41 14.01 -1.67
N ASP A 286 -4.25 14.57 -1.29
CA ASP A 286 -2.96 13.88 -1.25
C ASP A 286 -2.64 13.29 0.12
N LEU A 287 -3.24 13.79 1.21
CA LEU A 287 -2.94 13.36 2.59
C LEU A 287 -3.09 11.85 2.79
N GLY A 288 -4.13 11.24 2.20
CA GLY A 288 -4.34 9.79 2.27
C GLY A 288 -3.36 8.98 1.42
N ARG A 289 -2.63 9.63 0.52
CA ARG A 289 -1.85 9.00 -0.56
C ARG A 289 -0.35 9.19 -0.40
N VAL A 290 0.13 10.11 0.44
CA VAL A 290 1.57 10.37 0.59
C VAL A 290 2.40 9.18 1.08
N PHE A 291 1.76 8.18 1.68
CA PHE A 291 2.41 6.93 2.07
C PHE A 291 2.32 5.83 1.00
N GLU A 292 1.66 6.06 -0.14
CA GLU A 292 1.66 5.16 -1.29
C GLU A 292 3.07 5.13 -1.92
N ARG A 293 3.46 3.97 -2.44
CA ARG A 293 4.77 3.78 -3.08
C ARG A 293 4.86 4.61 -4.34
N PHE A 294 5.99 5.27 -4.54
CA PHE A 294 6.26 6.18 -5.67
C PHE A 294 5.34 7.39 -5.75
N TYR A 295 4.55 7.66 -4.70
CA TYR A 295 3.69 8.84 -4.70
C TYR A 295 4.50 10.11 -4.53
N ARG A 296 4.16 11.13 -5.32
CA ARG A 296 4.72 12.46 -5.25
C ARG A 296 3.62 13.47 -5.52
N VAL A 297 3.46 14.43 -4.61
CA VAL A 297 2.57 15.59 -4.76
C VAL A 297 2.95 16.41 -6.00
N ASP A 298 4.25 16.60 -6.22
CA ASP A 298 4.78 17.33 -7.37
C ASP A 298 5.47 16.37 -8.37
N LYS A 299 4.87 16.24 -9.56
CA LYS A 299 5.36 15.38 -10.66
C LYS A 299 6.56 16.00 -11.37
N SER A 300 6.92 17.25 -11.08
CA SER A 300 8.09 17.88 -11.68
C SER A 300 9.38 17.23 -11.16
N ARG A 301 10.16 16.66 -12.08
CA ARG A 301 11.47 16.03 -11.79
C ARG A 301 12.57 17.04 -11.45
N ALA A 302 12.27 18.33 -11.59
CA ALA A 302 13.21 19.44 -11.47
C ALA A 302 13.56 19.79 -10.01
N ARG A 303 12.68 19.46 -9.05
CA ARG A 303 13.01 19.63 -7.63
C ARG A 303 13.77 18.41 -7.11
N PRO A 304 14.88 18.58 -6.37
CA PRO A 304 15.51 17.50 -5.62
C PRO A 304 14.51 17.06 -4.54
N GLY A 305 13.72 16.05 -4.88
CA GLY A 305 12.68 15.47 -4.05
C GLY A 305 12.71 13.97 -4.32
N GLY A 306 12.66 13.20 -3.24
CA GLY A 306 13.10 11.80 -3.12
C GLY A 306 12.52 10.80 -4.12
N THR A 307 12.87 9.54 -3.90
CA THR A 307 12.48 8.38 -4.71
C THR A 307 10.96 8.13 -4.77
N GLY A 308 10.17 8.85 -3.98
CA GLY A 308 8.76 8.54 -3.72
C GLY A 308 8.58 7.27 -2.87
N LEU A 309 9.69 6.67 -2.38
CA LEU A 309 9.66 5.46 -1.56
C LEU A 309 9.85 5.76 -0.08
N GLY A 310 10.47 6.88 0.27
CA GLY A 310 10.82 7.23 1.66
C GLY A 310 9.63 7.15 2.64
N LEU A 311 8.50 7.79 2.33
CA LEU A 311 7.31 7.73 3.21
C LEU A 311 6.66 6.35 3.24
N SER A 312 6.69 5.60 2.14
CA SER A 312 6.20 4.22 2.14
C SER A 312 7.07 3.29 3.00
N ILE A 313 8.39 3.52 3.02
CA ILE A 313 9.34 2.85 3.92
C ILE A 313 9.04 3.23 5.37
N VAL A 314 8.81 4.52 5.66
CA VAL A 314 8.41 4.98 7.00
C VAL A 314 7.16 4.23 7.47
N LYS A 315 6.10 4.19 6.65
CA LYS A 315 4.86 3.50 7.00
C LYS A 315 5.09 2.02 7.33
N HIS A 316 5.88 1.31 6.54
CA HIS A 316 6.15 -0.11 6.77
C HIS A 316 7.03 -0.34 8.01
N LEU A 317 8.07 0.48 8.21
CA LEU A 317 8.92 0.39 9.41
C LEU A 317 8.12 0.64 10.69
N VAL A 318 7.21 1.63 10.66
CA VAL A 318 6.31 1.91 11.78
C VAL A 318 5.37 0.73 12.03
N GLN A 319 4.83 0.10 10.98
CA GLN A 319 4.00 -1.10 11.11
C GLN A 319 4.78 -2.30 11.68
N VAL A 320 6.03 -2.51 11.26
CA VAL A 320 6.94 -3.53 11.81
C VAL A 320 7.23 -3.29 13.30
N LEU A 321 7.23 -2.02 13.74
CA LEU A 321 7.33 -1.63 15.14
C LEU A 321 5.96 -1.57 15.85
N GLU A 322 4.90 -2.12 15.26
CA GLU A 322 3.51 -2.15 15.78
C GLU A 322 2.94 -0.76 16.11
N GLY A 323 3.42 0.25 15.38
CA GLY A 323 3.00 1.64 15.52
C GLY A 323 2.04 2.09 14.43
N GLU A 324 1.74 3.39 14.47
CA GLU A 324 0.95 4.10 13.48
C GLU A 324 1.67 5.38 13.04
N VAL A 325 1.53 5.75 11.77
CA VAL A 325 2.01 7.03 11.24
C VAL A 325 0.85 7.77 10.58
N ILE A 326 0.71 9.05 10.90
CA ILE A 326 -0.28 9.96 10.33
C ILE A 326 0.40 11.23 9.82
N VAL A 327 -0.30 11.96 8.97
CA VAL A 327 0.12 13.27 8.48
C VAL A 327 -1.06 14.23 8.48
N GLU A 328 -0.82 15.45 8.92
CA GLU A 328 -1.81 16.53 8.96
C GLU A 328 -1.15 17.83 8.49
N ASN A 329 -1.94 18.77 7.95
CA ASN A 329 -1.43 20.12 7.70
C ASN A 329 -1.48 20.94 8.98
N GLN A 330 -0.45 21.77 9.20
CA GLN A 330 -0.42 22.68 10.33
C GLN A 330 -1.22 23.95 10.04
N ALA A 331 -1.83 24.52 11.09
CA ALA A 331 -2.59 25.76 10.97
C ALA A 331 -1.74 26.96 10.47
N ALA A 332 -0.45 26.95 10.80
CA ALA A 332 0.52 27.95 10.37
C ALA A 332 1.10 27.69 8.96
N GLY A 333 0.66 26.63 8.28
CA GLY A 333 1.24 26.14 7.02
C GLY A 333 2.27 25.04 7.24
N GLY A 334 2.49 24.22 6.20
CA GLY A 334 3.38 23.06 6.25
C GLY A 334 2.70 21.77 6.70
N ALA A 335 3.48 20.69 6.79
CA ALA A 335 3.02 19.37 7.18
C ALA A 335 3.50 19.00 8.59
N LEU A 336 2.76 18.11 9.25
CA LEU A 336 3.13 17.49 10.52
C LEU A 336 2.98 15.98 10.37
N PHE A 337 4.12 15.29 10.30
CA PHE A 337 4.16 13.83 10.35
C PHE A 337 4.26 13.39 11.81
N THR A 338 3.39 12.48 12.22
CA THR A 338 3.40 11.95 13.59
C THR A 338 3.44 10.43 13.58
N VAL A 339 4.48 9.88 14.19
CA VAL A 339 4.69 8.44 14.43
C VAL A 339 4.38 8.12 15.88
N SER A 340 3.54 7.10 16.12
CA SER A 340 3.13 6.66 17.45
C SER A 340 3.46 5.18 17.66
N LEU A 341 4.45 4.89 18.49
CA LEU A 341 4.91 3.53 18.81
C LEU A 341 4.42 3.08 20.19
N PRO A 342 4.13 1.79 20.39
CA PRO A 342 3.84 1.25 21.72
C PRO A 342 5.08 1.30 22.60
N LEU A 343 4.93 1.72 23.86
CA LEU A 343 6.00 1.58 24.84
C LEU A 343 6.12 0.11 25.25
N ARG A 344 7.27 -0.50 24.99
CA ARG A 344 7.59 -1.81 25.54
C ARG A 344 8.45 -1.60 26.79
N GLN A 345 7.93 -2.00 27.94
CA GLN A 345 8.70 -1.97 29.18
C GLN A 345 9.95 -2.82 29.00
N SER A 346 11.09 -2.30 29.47
CA SER A 346 12.30 -3.09 29.57
C SER A 346 12.04 -4.24 30.56
N ALA A 347 12.43 -5.46 30.21
CA ALA A 347 12.31 -6.62 31.10
C ALA A 347 13.32 -6.60 32.27
N ALA A 348 13.76 -5.42 32.71
CA ALA A 348 14.63 -5.24 33.86
C ALA A 348 13.82 -4.63 35.01
N GLU A 349 13.11 -5.49 35.73
CA GLU A 349 12.73 -5.39 37.16
C GLU A 349 11.70 -6.50 37.46
N ARG A 350 12.21 -7.71 37.68
CA ARG A 350 11.60 -8.70 38.57
C ARG A 350 12.67 -9.31 39.44
#